data_AF-A0A2A3TAF7-F1
#
_entry.id   AF-A0A2A3TAF7-F1
#
_cell.length_a   1.000
_cell.length_b   1.000
_cell.length_c   1.000
_cell.angle_alpha   90.00
_cell.angle_beta   90.00
_cell.angle_gamma   90.00
#
_symmetry.space_group_name_H-M   'P 1'
#
loop_
_entity.id
_entity.type
_entity.pdbx_description
1 polymer ?
#
loop_
_entity_poly.entity_id
_entity_poly.type
_entity_poly.pdbx_seq_one_letter_code
_entity_poly.pdbx_strand_id
1 'polypeptide(L)'
;MSKTLTKVSIRKQILSGSIGGIIGGIFMMIPIFFLSMMMGMPADGFVTMMGVALGSSIENAAITGGVLHFLASGIIGILFTIVTGKSKKLSIFGVKKGVALSVVTAAISMAVLGMPIMFGLMPPVMMQMMLEQNPETTQEFLMEQMQGMFPFLLIFDSMAHLLYGITLGVIHGTLMKKWSLQSTIAVNED
;
A
#
# COMPACT_ATOMS: atom_id res chain seq x y z
N MET A 1 -29.88 7.81 -23.48
CA MET A 1 -30.23 6.50 -22.88
C MET A 1 -29.16 6.17 -21.84
N SER A 2 -29.47 6.33 -20.54
CA SER A 2 -28.53 5.99 -19.47
C SER A 2 -28.41 4.46 -19.41
N LYS A 3 -27.28 3.89 -19.85
CA LYS A 3 -27.02 2.46 -19.68
C LYS A 3 -26.97 2.19 -18.17
N THR A 4 -28.00 1.52 -17.66
CA THR A 4 -28.05 1.14 -16.25
C THR A 4 -27.03 0.04 -16.03
N LEU A 5 -25.87 0.40 -15.46
CA LEU A 5 -24.79 -0.53 -15.18
C LEU A 5 -25.27 -1.60 -14.20
N THR A 6 -25.18 -2.86 -14.61
CA THR A 6 -25.64 -4.03 -13.84
C THR A 6 -24.66 -4.36 -12.71
N LYS A 7 -25.21 -4.89 -11.61
CA LYS A 7 -24.48 -5.21 -10.38
C LYS A 7 -23.49 -6.36 -10.63
N VAL A 8 -22.20 -6.09 -10.42
CA VAL A 8 -21.13 -7.10 -10.52
C VAL A 8 -21.13 -8.00 -9.28
N SER A 9 -20.82 -9.29 -9.46
CA SER A 9 -20.79 -10.26 -8.36
C SER A 9 -19.75 -9.92 -7.28
N ILE A 10 -20.02 -10.30 -6.03
CA ILE A 10 -19.13 -10.02 -4.89
C ILE A 10 -17.74 -10.64 -5.07
N ARG A 11 -17.65 -11.83 -5.68
CA ARG A 11 -16.37 -12.50 -5.98
C ARG A 11 -15.48 -11.66 -6.88
N LYS A 12 -16.05 -11.09 -7.94
CA LYS A 12 -15.33 -10.19 -8.86
C LYS A 12 -14.89 -8.91 -8.15
N GLN A 13 -15.74 -8.34 -7.29
CA GLN A 13 -15.38 -7.16 -6.49
C GLN A 13 -14.16 -7.45 -5.61
N ILE A 14 -14.22 -8.51 -4.79
CA ILE A 14 -13.10 -8.92 -3.91
C ILE A 14 -11.83 -9.18 -4.72
N LEU A 15 -11.94 -9.88 -5.85
CA LEU A 15 -10.80 -10.17 -6.73
C LEU A 15 -10.14 -8.89 -7.25
N SER A 16 -10.94 -7.92 -7.73
CA SER A 16 -10.40 -6.65 -8.22
C SER A 16 -9.73 -5.82 -7.12
N GLY A 17 -10.27 -5.88 -5.89
CA GLY A 17 -9.66 -5.25 -4.72
C GLY A 17 -8.34 -5.89 -4.35
N SER A 18 -8.29 -7.22 -4.33
CA SER A 18 -7.08 -7.99 -4.00
C SER A 18 -5.96 -7.71 -5.01
N ILE A 19 -6.26 -7.80 -6.31
CA ILE A 19 -5.30 -7.52 -7.39
C ILE A 19 -4.83 -6.07 -7.32
N GLY A 20 -5.77 -5.12 -7.20
CA GLY A 20 -5.45 -3.71 -7.10
C GLY A 20 -4.61 -3.37 -5.87
N GLY A 21 -4.87 -4.03 -4.73
CA GLY A 21 -4.13 -3.86 -3.49
C GLY A 21 -2.71 -4.40 -3.59
N ILE A 22 -2.52 -5.61 -4.10
CA ILE A 22 -1.19 -6.21 -4.28
C ILE A 22 -0.36 -5.39 -5.28
N ILE A 23 -0.90 -5.07 -6.45
CA ILE A 23 -0.19 -4.26 -7.45
C ILE A 23 0.10 -2.86 -6.88
N GLY A 24 -0.86 -2.27 -6.16
CA GLY A 24 -0.63 -1.01 -5.44
C GLY A 24 0.54 -1.10 -4.47
N GLY A 25 0.61 -2.16 -3.66
CA GLY A 25 1.71 -2.40 -2.72
C GLY A 25 3.07 -2.54 -3.41
N ILE A 26 3.11 -3.15 -4.59
CA ILE A 26 4.35 -3.21 -5.40
C ILE A 26 4.78 -1.79 -5.83
N PHE A 27 3.84 -0.94 -6.27
CA PHE A 27 4.16 0.44 -6.67
C PHE A 27 4.56 1.33 -5.49
N MET A 28 4.08 1.05 -4.27
CA MET A 28 4.56 1.72 -3.04
C MET A 28 6.05 1.55 -2.83
N MET A 29 6.63 0.44 -3.29
CA MET A 29 8.03 0.16 -3.08
C MET A 29 8.95 1.17 -3.77
N ILE A 30 8.50 1.80 -4.87
CA ILE A 30 9.32 2.74 -5.63
C ILE A 30 9.83 3.90 -4.75
N PRO A 31 8.96 4.76 -4.16
CA PRO A 31 9.44 5.83 -3.26
C PRO A 31 10.15 5.30 -2.02
N ILE A 32 9.74 4.14 -1.49
CA ILE A 32 10.36 3.53 -0.31
C ILE A 32 11.82 3.08 -0.57
N PHE A 33 12.11 2.57 -1.76
CA PHE A 33 13.46 2.20 -2.17
C PHE A 33 14.37 3.44 -2.24
N PHE A 34 13.87 4.54 -2.81
CA PHE A 34 14.61 5.80 -2.84
C PHE A 34 14.90 6.33 -1.44
N LEU A 35 13.90 6.31 -0.54
CA LEU A 35 14.07 6.71 0.85
C LEU A 35 15.12 5.86 1.58
N SER A 36 15.11 4.53 1.38
CA SER A 36 16.08 3.63 2.00
C SER A 36 17.52 3.96 1.56
N MET A 37 17.72 4.17 0.25
CA MET A 37 19.04 4.57 -0.28
C MET A 37 19.49 5.94 0.25
N MET A 38 18.57 6.89 0.42
CA MET A 38 18.89 8.21 1.01
C MET A 38 19.32 8.11 2.48
N MET A 39 18.86 7.10 3.21
CA MET A 39 19.27 6.85 4.60
C MET A 39 20.57 6.06 4.70
N GLY A 40 21.23 5.75 3.58
CA GLY A 40 22.43 4.92 3.55
C GLY A 40 22.17 3.42 3.71
N MET A 41 20.91 2.99 3.62
CA MET A 41 20.53 1.59 3.68
C MET A 41 20.47 0.97 2.27
N PRO A 42 20.59 -0.37 2.16
CA PRO A 42 20.22 -1.08 0.94
C PRO A 42 18.80 -0.74 0.47
N ALA A 43 18.51 -0.91 -0.83
CA ALA A 43 17.20 -0.57 -1.39
C ALA A 43 16.04 -1.34 -0.73
N ASP A 44 16.29 -2.57 -0.29
CA ASP A 44 15.36 -3.42 0.45
C ASP A 44 15.32 -3.11 1.96
N GLY A 45 16.07 -2.11 2.43
CA GLY A 45 16.22 -1.75 3.85
C GLY A 45 14.89 -1.62 4.59
N PHE A 46 13.87 -0.99 3.97
CA PHE A 46 12.54 -0.89 4.58
C PHE A 46 11.85 -2.24 4.81
N VAL A 47 11.85 -3.13 3.81
CA VAL A 47 11.20 -4.44 3.95
C VAL A 47 12.00 -5.34 4.90
N THR A 48 13.32 -5.19 4.93
CA THR A 48 14.19 -5.84 5.91
C THR A 48 13.86 -5.37 7.32
N MET A 49 13.78 -4.05 7.57
CA MET A 49 13.38 -3.51 8.86
C MET A 49 12.01 -4.02 9.30
N MET A 50 11.02 -4.07 8.39
CA MET A 50 9.70 -4.62 8.68
C MET A 50 9.79 -6.10 9.10
N GLY A 51 10.60 -6.91 8.41
CA GLY A 51 10.79 -8.32 8.75
C GLY A 51 11.43 -8.50 10.12
N VAL A 52 12.50 -7.75 10.41
CA VAL A 52 13.18 -7.78 11.72
C VAL A 52 12.24 -7.31 12.83
N ALA A 53 11.48 -6.24 12.60
CA ALA A 53 10.49 -5.73 13.54
C ALA A 53 9.41 -6.76 13.91
N LEU A 54 9.14 -7.71 13.01
CA LEU A 54 8.17 -8.79 13.20
C LEU A 54 8.84 -10.11 13.65
N GLY A 55 10.12 -10.06 14.05
CA GLY A 55 10.85 -11.16 14.65
C GLY A 55 11.55 -12.10 13.67
N SER A 56 11.66 -11.73 12.38
CA SER A 56 12.43 -12.51 11.41
C SER A 56 13.94 -12.40 11.68
N SER A 57 14.68 -13.47 11.39
CA SER A 57 16.13 -13.37 11.24
C SER A 57 16.49 -12.43 10.09
N ILE A 58 17.66 -11.80 10.17
CA ILE A 58 18.14 -10.84 9.15
C ILE A 58 18.19 -11.45 7.75
N GLU A 59 18.58 -12.72 7.64
CA GLU A 59 18.66 -13.47 6.37
C GLU A 59 17.31 -13.59 5.66
N ASN A 60 16.21 -13.72 6.43
CA ASN A 60 14.86 -13.88 5.89
C ASN A 60 14.00 -12.61 6.00
N ALA A 61 14.55 -11.53 6.57
CA ALA A 61 13.78 -10.36 6.95
C ALA A 61 13.19 -9.63 5.74
N ALA A 62 13.97 -9.44 4.66
CA ALA A 62 13.50 -8.78 3.45
C ALA A 62 12.27 -9.52 2.84
N ILE A 63 12.36 -10.84 2.75
CA ILE A 63 11.28 -11.69 2.22
C ILE A 63 10.05 -11.61 3.13
N THR A 64 10.26 -11.81 4.43
CA THR A 64 9.17 -11.81 5.42
C THR A 64 8.44 -10.47 5.44
N GLY A 65 9.17 -9.37 5.54
CA GLY A 65 8.60 -8.02 5.54
C GLY A 65 7.91 -7.69 4.23
N GLY A 66 8.49 -8.07 3.08
CA GLY A 66 7.86 -7.88 1.77
C GLY A 66 6.54 -8.65 1.62
N VAL A 67 6.53 -9.93 1.99
CA VAL A 67 5.31 -10.77 1.95
C VAL A 67 4.22 -10.18 2.85
N LEU A 68 4.56 -9.79 4.08
CA LEU A 68 3.60 -9.23 5.02
C LEU A 68 3.07 -7.87 4.55
N HIS A 69 3.93 -7.04 3.94
CA HIS A 69 3.51 -5.78 3.34
C HIS A 69 2.50 -6.02 2.21
N PHE A 70 2.79 -6.89 1.25
CA PHE A 70 1.88 -7.18 0.14
C PHE A 70 0.58 -7.86 0.59
N LEU A 71 0.65 -8.70 1.62
CA LEU A 71 -0.53 -9.29 2.23
C LEU A 71 -1.41 -8.21 2.86
N ALA A 72 -0.84 -7.29 3.63
CA ALA A 72 -1.55 -6.16 4.20
C ALA A 72 -2.18 -5.28 3.10
N SER A 73 -1.44 -4.94 2.04
CA SER A 73 -1.95 -4.19 0.89
C SER A 73 -3.12 -4.90 0.20
N GLY A 74 -3.03 -6.23 0.01
CA GLY A 74 -4.12 -7.03 -0.53
C GLY A 74 -5.37 -7.01 0.36
N ILE A 75 -5.21 -7.15 1.67
CA ILE A 75 -6.30 -7.10 2.64
C ILE A 75 -6.99 -5.72 2.62
N ILE A 76 -6.22 -4.63 2.60
CA ILE A 76 -6.77 -3.27 2.50
C ILE A 76 -7.58 -3.13 1.19
N GLY A 77 -7.06 -3.65 0.07
CA GLY A 77 -7.78 -3.69 -1.20
C GLY A 77 -9.10 -4.47 -1.14
N ILE A 78 -9.12 -5.60 -0.44
CA ILE A 78 -10.36 -6.37 -0.19
C ILE A 78 -11.36 -5.55 0.62
N LEU A 79 -10.94 -4.99 1.76
CA LEU A 79 -11.78 -4.19 2.64
C LEU A 79 -12.38 -2.98 1.90
N PHE A 80 -11.55 -2.30 1.09
CA PHE A 80 -11.99 -1.23 0.21
C PHE A 80 -13.16 -1.65 -0.69
N THR A 81 -13.05 -2.80 -1.36
CA THR A 81 -14.11 -3.28 -2.26
C THR A 81 -15.37 -3.75 -1.53
N ILE A 82 -15.22 -4.33 -0.34
CA ILE A 82 -16.36 -4.68 0.52
C ILE A 82 -17.13 -3.40 0.90
N VAL A 83 -16.44 -2.36 1.34
CA VAL A 83 -17.06 -1.09 1.76
C VAL A 83 -17.71 -0.39 0.57
N THR A 84 -17.01 -0.28 -0.55
CA THR A 84 -17.53 0.42 -1.74
C THR A 84 -18.64 -0.35 -2.45
N GLY A 85 -18.68 -1.68 -2.31
CA GLY A 85 -19.74 -2.55 -2.82
C GLY A 85 -21.06 -2.50 -2.02
N LYS A 86 -21.06 -1.98 -0.79
CA LYS A 86 -22.26 -1.99 0.09
C LYS A 86 -23.36 -1.03 -0.32
N SER A 87 -23.05 0.07 -0.99
CA SER A 87 -24.05 1.10 -1.33
C SER A 87 -23.91 1.60 -2.76
N LYS A 88 -25.04 1.99 -3.38
CA LYS A 88 -25.06 2.62 -4.71
C LYS A 88 -24.23 3.92 -4.75
N LYS A 89 -24.19 4.66 -3.63
CA LYS A 89 -23.42 5.91 -3.53
C LYS A 89 -21.92 5.65 -3.57
N LEU A 90 -21.44 4.54 -3.00
CA LEU A 90 -20.02 4.20 -2.99
C LEU A 90 -19.60 3.30 -4.15
N SER A 91 -20.53 2.62 -4.83
CA SER A 91 -20.20 1.69 -5.90
C SER A 91 -19.39 2.36 -7.01
N ILE A 92 -18.32 1.68 -7.42
CA ILE A 92 -17.33 2.16 -8.38
C ILE A 92 -17.54 1.43 -9.70
N PHE A 93 -17.79 2.20 -10.78
CA PHE A 93 -17.86 1.69 -12.15
C PHE A 93 -17.03 2.54 -13.12
N GLY A 94 -15.97 3.16 -12.62
CA GLY A 94 -15.07 3.97 -13.43
C GLY A 94 -13.87 4.48 -12.65
N VAL A 95 -12.80 4.78 -13.39
CA VAL A 95 -11.48 5.15 -12.85
C VAL A 95 -11.51 6.39 -11.98
N LYS A 96 -12.17 7.47 -12.41
CA LYS A 96 -12.20 8.74 -11.65
C LYS A 96 -12.69 8.56 -10.21
N LYS A 97 -13.83 7.89 -10.06
CA LYS A 97 -14.42 7.59 -8.74
C LYS A 97 -13.61 6.53 -7.99
N GLY A 98 -13.05 5.55 -8.70
CA GLY A 98 -12.15 4.55 -8.16
C GLY A 98 -10.97 5.20 -7.45
N VAL A 99 -10.22 6.03 -8.16
CA VAL A 99 -9.06 6.78 -7.66
C VAL A 99 -9.42 7.69 -6.49
N ALA A 100 -10.52 8.46 -6.60
CA ALA A 100 -10.91 9.37 -5.52
C ALA A 100 -11.15 8.63 -4.19
N LEU A 101 -11.87 7.51 -4.22
CA LEU A 101 -12.17 6.74 -3.00
C LEU A 101 -10.97 5.94 -2.49
N SER A 102 -10.13 5.41 -3.39
CA SER A 102 -8.95 4.64 -3.00
C SER A 102 -7.82 5.51 -2.48
N VAL A 103 -7.67 6.76 -2.94
CA VAL A 103 -6.73 7.73 -2.35
C VAL A 103 -7.14 8.07 -0.92
N VAL A 104 -8.43 8.28 -0.65
CA VAL A 104 -8.92 8.46 0.73
C VAL A 104 -8.64 7.21 1.58
N THR A 105 -8.85 6.02 1.01
CA THR A 105 -8.54 4.75 1.69
C THR A 105 -7.05 4.63 2.01
N ALA A 106 -6.18 5.04 1.09
CA ALA A 106 -4.74 5.02 1.28
C ALA A 106 -4.28 6.00 2.36
N ALA A 107 -4.87 7.20 2.42
CA ALA A 107 -4.60 8.15 3.49
C ALA A 107 -5.04 7.60 4.86
N ILE A 108 -6.18 6.90 4.92
CA ILE A 108 -6.62 6.23 6.15
C ILE A 108 -5.67 5.09 6.53
N SER A 109 -5.24 4.24 5.59
CA SER A 109 -4.29 3.16 5.90
C SER A 109 -2.93 3.69 6.32
N MET A 110 -2.46 4.77 5.70
CA MET A 110 -1.25 5.48 6.14
C MET A 110 -1.41 5.95 7.57
N ALA A 111 -2.53 6.58 7.91
CA ALA A 111 -2.72 7.12 9.25
C ALA A 111 -2.92 6.05 10.33
N VAL A 112 -3.62 4.97 10.02
CA VAL A 112 -4.00 3.93 11.00
C VAL A 112 -2.94 2.83 11.12
N LEU A 113 -2.20 2.54 10.05
CA LEU A 113 -1.21 1.47 10.03
C LEU A 113 0.20 2.01 9.78
N GLY A 114 0.38 2.81 8.73
CA GLY A 114 1.69 3.33 8.31
C GLY A 114 2.38 4.17 9.40
N MET A 115 1.70 5.19 9.92
CA MET A 115 2.25 6.11 10.92
C MET A 115 2.59 5.41 12.25
N PRO A 116 1.71 4.56 12.84
CA PRO A 116 2.07 3.81 14.04
C PRO A 116 3.30 2.90 13.83
N ILE A 117 3.42 2.25 12.68
CA ILE A 117 4.60 1.43 12.36
C ILE A 117 5.84 2.33 12.22
N MET A 118 5.76 3.40 11.44
CA MET A 118 6.88 4.29 11.18
C MET A 118 7.43 4.97 12.43
N PHE A 119 6.56 5.44 13.33
CA PHE A 119 6.98 6.20 14.51
C PHE A 119 7.08 5.36 15.78
N GLY A 120 6.34 4.27 15.88
CA GLY A 120 6.31 3.42 17.07
C GLY A 120 7.20 2.20 16.98
N LEU A 121 7.30 1.57 15.81
CA LEU A 121 7.94 0.25 15.66
C LEU A 121 9.31 0.32 14.96
N MET A 122 9.40 1.09 13.88
CA MET A 122 10.57 1.12 13.00
C MET A 122 11.81 1.83 13.57
N PRO A 123 11.71 2.92 14.37
CA PRO A 123 12.89 3.64 14.83
C PRO A 123 13.92 2.81 15.61
N PRO A 124 13.54 1.97 16.60
CA PRO A 124 14.52 1.14 17.31
C PRO A 124 15.19 0.09 16.40
N VAL A 125 14.43 -0.48 15.46
CA VAL A 125 14.96 -1.48 14.51
C VAL A 125 15.93 -0.84 13.52
N MET A 126 15.59 0.36 13.02
CA MET A 126 16.46 1.12 12.14
C MET A 126 17.78 1.48 12.83
N MET A 127 17.72 1.97 14.08
CA MET A 127 18.91 2.28 14.87
C MET A 127 19.81 1.04 15.06
N GLN A 128 19.22 -0.10 15.42
CA GLN A 128 19.96 -1.36 15.57
C GLN A 128 20.67 -1.74 14.26
N MET A 129 19.95 -1.73 13.14
CA MET A 129 20.52 -2.11 11.85
C MET A 129 21.64 -1.15 11.40
N MET A 130 21.50 0.15 11.64
CA MET A 130 22.53 1.13 11.29
C MET A 130 23.80 0.97 12.13
N LEU A 131 23.68 0.66 13.43
CA LEU A 131 24.82 0.37 14.32
C LEU A 131 25.54 -0.93 13.91
N GLU A 132 24.79 -1.97 13.54
CA GLU A 132 25.37 -3.23 13.06
C GLU A 132 26.14 -3.03 11.74
N GLN A 133 25.66 -2.13 10.87
CA GLN A 133 26.32 -1.80 9.60
C GLN A 133 27.54 -0.89 9.77
N ASN A 134 27.55 0.00 10.77
CA ASN A 134 28.66 0.93 11.02
C ASN A 134 29.01 0.97 12.52
N PRO A 135 29.74 -0.03 13.05
CA PRO A 135 30.04 -0.14 14.48
C PRO A 135 30.87 1.01 15.06
N GLU A 136 31.57 1.76 14.21
CA GLU A 136 32.39 2.90 14.60
C GLU A 136 31.57 4.18 14.81
N THR A 137 30.29 4.18 14.40
CA THR A 137 29.39 5.33 14.57
C THR A 137 28.77 5.36 15.96
N THR A 138 28.56 6.56 16.50
CA THR A 138 27.89 6.73 17.79
C THR A 138 26.37 6.72 17.65
N GLN A 139 25.68 6.22 18.68
CA GLN A 139 24.23 6.26 18.73
C GLN A 139 23.69 7.71 18.63
N GLU A 140 24.40 8.68 19.20
CA GLU A 140 24.04 10.10 19.14
C GLU A 140 24.03 10.63 17.70
N PHE A 141 25.08 10.33 16.92
CA PHE A 141 25.16 10.71 15.51
C PHE A 141 24.02 10.09 14.69
N LEU A 142 23.71 8.81 14.91
CA LEU A 142 22.62 8.13 14.20
C LEU A 142 21.25 8.71 14.57
N MET A 143 21.04 9.08 15.83
CA MET A 143 19.79 9.73 16.26
C MET A 143 19.62 11.09 15.58
N GLU A 144 20.69 11.89 15.50
CA GLU A 144 20.66 13.17 14.78
C GLU A 144 20.35 12.98 13.29
N GLN A 145 20.99 12.00 12.64
CA GLN A 145 20.72 11.65 11.25
C GLN A 145 19.26 11.21 11.04
N MET A 146 18.73 10.34 11.91
CA MET A 146 17.34 9.89 11.85
C MET A 146 16.35 11.05 12.01
N GLN A 147 16.62 11.96 12.95
CA GLN A 147 15.80 13.15 13.15
C GLN A 147 15.81 14.07 11.93
N GLY A 148 16.97 14.27 11.31
CA GLY A 148 17.12 15.02 10.07
C GLY A 148 16.34 14.41 8.89
N MET A 149 16.11 13.09 8.92
CA MET A 149 15.38 12.36 7.88
C MET A 149 13.86 12.34 8.08
N PHE A 150 13.33 12.77 9.23
CA PHE A 150 11.88 12.73 9.50
C PHE A 150 11.00 13.42 8.44
N PRO A 151 11.34 14.63 7.94
CA PRO A 151 10.55 15.25 6.88
C PRO A 151 10.49 14.39 5.61
N PHE A 152 11.60 13.75 5.25
CA PHE A 152 11.67 12.87 4.09
C PHE A 152 10.88 11.58 4.32
N LEU A 153 10.95 10.98 5.50
CA LEU A 153 10.14 9.80 5.86
C LEU A 153 8.65 10.08 5.61
N LEU A 154 8.14 11.22 6.08
CA LEU A 154 6.74 11.62 5.87
C LEU A 154 6.41 11.86 4.39
N ILE A 155 7.28 12.56 3.65
CA ILE A 155 7.06 12.87 2.22
C ILE A 155 7.01 11.58 1.40
N PHE A 156 8.02 10.72 1.54
CA PHE A 156 8.12 9.50 0.76
C PHE A 156 7.05 8.47 1.13
N ASP A 157 6.67 8.37 2.41
CA ASP A 157 5.54 7.53 2.84
C ASP A 157 4.20 8.04 2.31
N SER A 158 3.99 9.36 2.33
CA SER A 158 2.80 9.98 1.73
C SER A 158 2.75 9.72 0.22
N MET A 159 3.89 9.83 -0.48
CA MET A 159 4.00 9.51 -1.90
C MET A 159 3.72 8.03 -2.16
N ALA A 160 4.25 7.12 -1.34
CA ALA A 160 4.00 5.68 -1.44
C ALA A 160 2.49 5.39 -1.36
N HIS A 161 1.83 5.88 -0.31
CA HIS A 161 0.40 5.67 -0.12
C HIS A 161 -0.45 6.35 -1.20
N LEU A 162 -0.05 7.51 -1.71
CA LEU A 162 -0.72 8.12 -2.85
C LEU A 162 -0.65 7.23 -4.10
N LEU A 163 0.53 6.67 -4.42
CA LEU A 163 0.71 5.74 -5.53
C LEU A 163 -0.12 4.47 -5.35
N TYR A 164 -0.17 3.93 -4.14
CA TYR A 164 -1.06 2.81 -3.79
C TYR A 164 -2.52 3.13 -4.09
N GLY A 165 -3.00 4.25 -3.56
CA GLY A 165 -4.37 4.70 -3.76
C GLY A 165 -4.71 4.87 -5.23
N ILE A 166 -3.87 5.56 -6.00
CA ILE A 166 -4.07 5.72 -7.45
C ILE A 166 -4.13 4.37 -8.15
N THR A 167 -3.17 3.48 -7.88
CA THR A 167 -3.05 2.17 -8.54
C THR A 167 -4.25 1.27 -8.24
N LEU A 168 -4.63 1.13 -6.97
CA LEU A 168 -5.82 0.39 -6.54
C LEU A 168 -7.07 0.93 -7.25
N GLY A 169 -7.24 2.25 -7.27
CA GLY A 169 -8.40 2.91 -7.88
C GLY A 169 -8.49 2.73 -9.39
N VAL A 170 -7.36 2.82 -10.09
CA VAL A 170 -7.27 2.58 -11.54
C VAL A 170 -7.63 1.14 -11.86
N ILE A 171 -7.03 0.17 -11.17
CA ILE A 171 -7.25 -1.26 -11.41
C ILE A 171 -8.69 -1.64 -11.11
N HIS A 172 -9.16 -1.34 -9.89
CA HIS A 172 -10.52 -1.66 -9.47
C HIS A 172 -11.55 -0.95 -10.37
N GLY A 173 -11.38 0.35 -10.60
CA GLY A 173 -12.31 1.12 -11.43
C GLY A 173 -12.39 0.63 -12.88
N THR A 174 -11.27 0.20 -13.46
CA THR A 174 -11.23 -0.35 -14.82
C THR A 174 -11.89 -1.72 -14.90
N LEU A 175 -11.56 -2.64 -13.98
CA LEU A 175 -12.14 -3.97 -13.94
C LEU A 175 -13.64 -3.94 -13.70
N MET A 176 -14.10 -3.12 -12.76
CA MET A 176 -15.54 -2.97 -12.47
C MET A 176 -16.31 -2.39 -13.64
N LYS A 177 -15.76 -1.39 -14.33
CA LYS A 177 -16.35 -0.85 -15.56
C LYS A 177 -16.47 -1.93 -16.63
N LYS A 178 -15.38 -2.67 -16.89
CA LYS A 178 -15.33 -3.75 -17.88
C LYS A 178 -16.37 -4.84 -17.59
N TRP A 179 -16.39 -5.36 -16.37
CA TRP A 179 -17.29 -6.45 -16.01
C TRP A 179 -18.75 -6.03 -15.93
N SER A 180 -19.03 -4.78 -15.53
CA SER A 180 -20.40 -4.28 -15.54
C SER A 180 -20.93 -4.20 -16.98
N LEU A 181 -20.15 -3.67 -17.93
CA LEU A 181 -20.52 -3.65 -19.34
C LEU A 181 -20.77 -5.05 -19.91
N GLN A 182 -19.92 -6.03 -19.59
CA GLN A 182 -20.11 -7.42 -20.02
C GLN A 182 -21.40 -8.02 -19.46
N SER A 183 -21.71 -7.78 -18.19
CA SER A 183 -22.95 -8.27 -17.59
C SER A 183 -24.20 -7.60 -18.16
N THR A 184 -24.10 -6.35 -18.61
CA THR A 184 -25.22 -5.67 -19.29
C THR A 184 -25.46 -6.23 -20.68
N ILE A 185 -24.42 -6.61 -21.42
CA ILE A 185 -24.56 -7.20 -22.76
C ILE A 185 -25.25 -8.57 -22.67
N ALA A 186 -24.79 -9.45 -21.78
CA ALA A 186 -25.36 -10.79 -21.61
C ALA A 186 -26.88 -10.76 -21.30
N VAL A 187 -27.33 -9.84 -20.45
CA VAL A 187 -28.76 -9.69 -20.10
C VAL A 187 -29.63 -9.19 -21.27
N ASN A 188 -29.05 -8.55 -22.28
CA ASN A 188 -29.82 -8.07 -23.45
C ASN A 188 -29.80 -9.07 -24.63
N GLU A 189 -29.05 -10.16 -24.52
CA GLU A 189 -29.00 -11.23 -25.53
C GLU A 189 -29.93 -12.41 -25.18
N ASP A 190 -30.46 -12.44 -23.95
CA ASP A 190 -31.48 -13.37 -23.45
C ASP A 190 -32.90 -12.80 -23.60
#